data_AF-A0A1G1VCL8-F1
#
_entry.id   AF-A0A1G1VCL8-F1
#
_cell.length_a   1.000
_cell.length_b   1.000
_cell.length_c   1.000
_cell.angle_alpha   90.00
_cell.angle_beta   90.00
_cell.angle_gamma   90.00
#
_symmetry.space_group_name_H-M   'P 1'
#
loop_
_entity.id
_entity.type
_entity.pdbx_description
1 polymer ?
#
loop_
_entity_poly.entity_id
_entity_poly.type
_entity_poly.pdbx_seq_one_letter_code
_entity_poly.pdbx_strand_id
1 'polypeptide(L)'
;MSKIKYQPSQLAHQVLINGRIIAPRETPQQMFERVVGALFAVETSMGIPVDETRQARTQFAKFMAEKTFTPGTPTLTNAGRKGYENSALCSCALIPVDLKKPQASAKMIKACYKQNMGSGFDLTPYADPLDLLIWLNNLAHSETATGKYDRYIGNMANLHISHPRINDFIQAKTTRRLMYFNLSVIVNDAFMNAAKKRGTFTLMNGRKISARNLLNSLAKSAWICGDPSVLNLERMNKNNPVSNIAPYVSAPPCAEMGLSDGETCQFAYINISKFITPEGIDYEKLGAVTRVVTRALDNAVEIGLGNFPHPKSTEIARLKRKIGIAASGLADTLLYYNLPYDSDGARRLAKNVLSFINYASKVASVELAKSRGSCGAMMMKRDNKYYKTYLEDRYGVGTDTVTKEQWYQLAERIRTSEKLRNICTTTLPPAARVSILMDASSGIEPFFGIPTSVDQLRPSIITFVKKHALKKMDKILKQAVKEGSFQNVDLQDYLKECLRTAKEISAEGHLRMVAALVGTDGVVDESASKTVNLPKSSTSADILNIFLLAHELGLKNISVYRDGTYEEQPFKL
;
A
#
# COMPACT_ATOMS: atom_id res chain seq x y z
N MET A 1 26.83 16.59 1.20
CA MET A 1 25.41 16.78 1.59
C MET A 1 25.07 18.20 2.04
N SER A 2 25.98 18.95 2.68
CA SER A 2 25.72 20.28 3.27
C SER A 2 25.12 21.35 2.35
N LYS A 3 25.06 21.12 1.03
CA LYS A 3 24.43 22.02 0.06
C LYS A 3 22.98 21.65 -0.31
N ILE A 4 22.49 20.45 0.02
CA ILE A 4 21.13 20.01 -0.32
C ILE A 4 20.19 20.34 0.84
N LYS A 5 19.19 21.21 0.60
CA LYS A 5 18.21 21.65 1.59
C LYS A 5 16.88 20.92 1.41
N TYR A 6 16.37 20.34 2.49
CA TYR A 6 15.03 19.77 2.56
C TYR A 6 14.06 20.79 3.20
N GLN A 7 13.09 21.26 2.41
CA GLN A 7 12.14 22.29 2.82
C GLN A 7 10.70 21.75 2.73
N PRO A 8 10.13 21.25 3.84
CA PRO A 8 8.73 20.84 3.86
C PRO A 8 7.80 22.04 3.72
N SER A 9 6.60 21.84 3.18
CA SER A 9 5.52 22.83 3.31
C SER A 9 5.10 22.98 4.78
N GLN A 10 4.34 24.03 5.10
CA GLN A 10 3.85 24.24 6.47
C GLN A 10 3.04 23.03 6.98
N LEU A 11 2.15 22.49 6.13
CA LEU A 11 1.36 21.32 6.45
C LEU A 11 2.24 20.06 6.62
N ALA A 12 3.21 19.86 5.72
CA ALA A 12 4.16 18.76 5.86
C ALA A 12 4.97 18.87 7.16
N HIS A 13 5.39 20.07 7.56
CA HIS A 13 6.09 20.31 8.81
C HIS A 13 5.23 19.97 10.04
N GLN A 14 3.96 20.36 10.03
CA GLN A 14 3.01 19.97 11.08
C GLN A 14 2.83 18.45 11.15
N VAL A 15 2.75 17.75 10.01
CA VAL A 15 2.67 16.28 9.97
C VAL A 15 3.94 15.62 10.53
N LEU A 16 5.12 16.18 10.25
CA LEU A 16 6.38 15.68 10.82
C LEU A 16 6.38 15.75 12.36
N ILE A 17 5.87 16.85 12.92
CA ILE A 17 5.78 17.07 14.37
C ILE A 17 4.68 16.20 14.99
N ASN A 18 3.44 16.35 14.54
CA ASN A 18 2.26 15.68 15.12
C ASN A 18 2.34 14.16 14.95
N GLY A 19 2.96 13.71 13.85
CA GLY A 19 3.20 12.31 13.58
C GLY A 19 4.42 11.73 14.31
N ARG A 20 5.13 12.52 15.14
CA ARG A 20 6.39 12.17 15.83
C ARG A 20 7.46 11.59 14.92
N ILE A 21 7.46 12.02 13.65
CA ILE A 21 8.42 11.57 12.63
C ILE A 21 9.79 12.18 12.92
N ILE A 22 9.80 13.48 13.25
CA ILE A 22 10.98 14.15 13.81
C ILE A 22 10.97 14.03 15.34
N ALA A 23 12.14 13.89 15.92
CA ALA A 23 12.31 13.89 17.37
C ALA A 23 12.05 15.28 17.97
N PRO A 24 11.78 15.40 19.29
CA PRO A 24 11.71 16.69 19.94
C PRO A 24 12.98 17.52 19.67
N ARG A 25 12.81 18.76 19.20
CA ARG A 25 13.89 19.70 18.80
C ARG A 25 14.70 19.32 17.55
N GLU A 26 14.36 18.21 16.88
CA GLU A 26 14.94 17.88 15.57
C GLU A 26 14.27 18.73 14.49
N THR A 27 15.07 19.41 13.67
CA THR A 27 14.58 20.15 12.50
C THR A 27 14.32 19.21 11.32
N PRO A 28 13.46 19.57 10.36
CA PRO A 28 13.27 18.77 9.14
C PRO A 28 14.57 18.50 8.36
N GLN A 29 15.50 19.44 8.33
CA GLN A 29 16.82 19.27 7.70
C GLN A 29 17.66 18.22 8.43
N GLN A 30 17.68 18.23 9.77
CA GLN A 30 18.42 17.23 10.56
C GLN A 30 17.84 15.83 10.37
N MET A 31 16.51 15.68 10.35
CA MET A 31 15.86 14.40 10.03
C MET A 31 16.28 13.91 8.66
N PHE A 32 16.25 14.79 7.65
CA PHE A 32 16.66 14.46 6.30
C PHE A 32 18.12 13.97 6.26
N GLU A 33 19.05 14.69 6.86
CA GLU A 33 20.48 14.32 6.89
C GLU A 33 20.72 13.00 7.63
N ARG A 34 20.01 12.78 8.75
CA ARG A 34 20.04 11.55 9.54
C ARG A 34 19.56 10.36 8.72
N VAL A 35 18.38 10.46 8.09
CA VAL A 35 17.78 9.37 7.31
C VAL A 35 18.67 9.01 6.12
N VAL A 36 19.10 10.02 5.35
CA VAL A 36 19.99 9.84 4.19
C VAL A 36 21.33 9.24 4.63
N GLY A 37 21.89 9.70 5.74
CA GLY A 37 23.13 9.16 6.30
C GLY A 37 23.01 7.69 6.70
N ALA A 38 22.00 7.37 7.50
CA ALA A 38 21.78 6.02 8.02
C ALA A 38 21.50 4.99 6.90
N LEU A 39 20.65 5.34 5.93
CA LEU A 39 20.31 4.44 4.82
C LEU A 39 21.50 4.08 3.93
N PHE A 40 22.52 4.94 3.82
CA PHE A 40 23.68 4.66 2.97
C PHE A 40 24.92 4.23 3.77
N ALA A 41 24.93 4.39 5.09
CA ALA A 41 26.03 3.92 5.94
C ALA A 41 26.19 2.38 5.91
N VAL A 42 25.09 1.64 5.72
CA VAL A 42 25.10 0.17 5.60
C VAL A 42 25.84 -0.32 4.35
N GLU A 43 26.03 0.53 3.33
CA GLU A 43 26.77 0.13 2.12
C GLU A 43 28.26 -0.15 2.42
N THR A 44 28.82 0.48 3.44
CA THR A 44 30.18 0.21 3.92
C THR A 44 30.33 -1.24 4.40
N SER A 45 29.37 -1.76 5.18
CA SER A 45 29.43 -3.16 5.65
C SER A 45 29.16 -4.18 4.54
N MET A 46 28.58 -3.73 3.42
CA MET A 46 28.40 -4.54 2.21
C MET A 46 29.62 -4.48 1.27
N GLY A 47 30.69 -3.74 1.62
CA GLY A 47 31.89 -3.62 0.79
C GLY A 47 31.69 -2.82 -0.50
N ILE A 48 30.66 -1.98 -0.56
CA ILE A 48 30.39 -1.14 -1.74
C ILE A 48 31.44 -0.01 -1.81
N PRO A 49 31.98 0.30 -3.01
CA PRO A 49 32.91 1.42 -3.18
C PRO A 49 32.36 2.75 -2.64
N VAL A 50 33.24 3.52 -1.99
CA VAL A 50 32.87 4.79 -1.34
C VAL A 50 32.32 5.81 -2.33
N ASP A 51 32.88 5.88 -3.54
CA ASP A 51 32.43 6.82 -4.57
C ASP A 51 31.07 6.45 -5.14
N GLU A 52 30.81 5.16 -5.35
CA GLU A 52 29.48 4.65 -5.75
C GLU A 52 28.43 4.98 -4.68
N THR A 53 28.76 4.70 -3.41
CA THR A 53 27.91 5.03 -2.25
C THR A 53 27.64 6.53 -2.18
N ARG A 54 28.66 7.37 -2.37
CA ARG A 54 28.55 8.83 -2.35
C ARG A 54 27.66 9.34 -3.48
N GLN A 55 27.79 8.80 -4.69
CA GLN A 55 26.97 9.17 -5.84
C GLN A 55 25.50 8.81 -5.61
N ALA A 56 25.22 7.57 -5.22
CA ALA A 56 23.87 7.09 -4.97
C ALA A 56 23.20 7.85 -3.81
N ARG A 57 23.94 8.09 -2.71
CA ARG A 57 23.47 8.92 -1.57
C ARG A 57 23.14 10.34 -1.99
N THR A 58 23.96 10.95 -2.86
CA THR A 58 23.74 12.31 -3.35
C THR A 58 22.51 12.39 -4.25
N GLN A 59 22.31 11.41 -5.14
CA GLN A 59 21.09 11.33 -5.96
C GLN A 59 19.85 11.13 -5.10
N PHE A 60 19.89 10.21 -4.13
CA PHE A 60 18.79 9.99 -3.18
C PHE A 60 18.41 11.27 -2.45
N ALA A 61 19.41 11.97 -1.90
CA ALA A 61 19.22 13.23 -1.19
C ALA A 61 18.58 14.29 -2.09
N LYS A 62 19.09 14.46 -3.32
CA LYS A 62 18.55 15.43 -4.29
C LYS A 62 17.09 15.13 -4.62
N PHE A 63 16.77 13.89 -4.99
CA PHE A 63 15.43 13.48 -5.37
C PHE A 63 14.41 13.59 -4.22
N MET A 64 14.81 13.24 -2.99
CA MET A 64 13.96 13.41 -1.82
C MET A 64 13.74 14.90 -1.49
N ALA A 65 14.76 15.76 -1.61
CA ALA A 65 14.63 17.21 -1.44
C ALA A 65 13.72 17.85 -2.50
N GLU A 66 13.74 17.33 -3.73
CA GLU A 66 12.82 17.72 -4.82
C GLU A 66 11.39 17.18 -4.65
N LYS A 67 11.13 16.39 -3.58
CA LYS A 67 9.85 15.74 -3.31
C LYS A 67 9.38 14.81 -4.43
N THR A 68 10.33 14.24 -5.20
CA THR A 68 10.05 13.24 -6.25
C THR A 68 9.70 11.88 -5.66
N PHE A 69 10.18 11.59 -4.45
CA PHE A 69 9.75 10.44 -3.66
C PHE A 69 9.97 10.70 -2.16
N THR A 70 9.42 9.83 -1.31
CA THR A 70 9.77 9.76 0.11
C THR A 70 9.74 8.31 0.63
N PRO A 71 10.64 7.90 1.53
CA PRO A 71 10.49 6.66 2.28
C PRO A 71 9.22 6.63 3.13
N GLY A 72 8.78 5.43 3.50
CA GLY A 72 7.68 5.23 4.44
C GLY A 72 7.97 5.86 5.81
N THR A 73 6.91 6.22 6.53
CA THR A 73 7.03 6.89 7.84
C THR A 73 7.98 6.17 8.82
N PRO A 74 7.96 4.83 8.97
CA PRO A 74 8.87 4.13 9.88
C PRO A 74 10.35 4.27 9.50
N THR A 75 10.67 4.34 8.21
CA THR A 75 12.03 4.64 7.76
C THR A 75 12.44 6.06 8.18
N LEU A 76 11.56 7.04 8.00
CA LEU A 76 11.81 8.44 8.40
C LEU A 76 11.97 8.58 9.93
N THR A 77 11.13 7.87 10.68
CA THR A 77 11.15 7.88 12.15
C THR A 77 12.39 7.17 12.70
N ASN A 78 12.66 5.93 12.27
CA ASN A 78 13.62 5.06 12.96
C ASN A 78 15.07 5.25 12.48
N ALA A 79 15.30 5.49 11.19
CA ALA A 79 16.66 5.41 10.61
C ALA A 79 17.62 6.40 11.28
N GLY A 80 18.66 5.89 11.93
CA GLY A 80 19.68 6.70 12.62
C GLY A 80 19.18 7.52 13.81
N ARG A 81 17.94 7.30 14.29
CA ARG A 81 17.38 8.06 15.42
C ARG A 81 17.79 7.41 16.74
N LYS A 82 18.17 8.26 17.71
CA LYS A 82 18.48 7.79 19.07
C LYS A 82 17.27 7.09 19.69
N GLY A 83 17.47 5.89 20.25
CA GLY A 83 16.42 5.00 20.76
C GLY A 83 15.86 4.00 19.73
N TYR A 84 16.23 4.13 18.45
CA TYR A 84 15.83 3.24 17.36
C TYR A 84 17.02 2.58 16.65
N GLU A 85 18.22 2.62 17.25
CA GLU A 85 19.46 2.12 16.67
C GLU A 85 19.35 0.64 16.24
N ASN A 86 18.62 -0.15 17.04
CA ASN A 86 18.39 -1.58 16.82
C ASN A 86 16.99 -1.87 16.25
N SER A 87 16.36 -0.91 15.58
CA SER A 87 15.05 -1.10 14.96
C SER A 87 15.18 -1.40 13.48
N ALA A 88 14.34 -2.30 12.98
CA ALA A 88 14.16 -2.42 11.55
C ALA A 88 13.38 -1.21 11.00
N LEU A 89 13.48 -1.00 9.70
CA LEU A 89 12.88 0.15 9.01
C LEU A 89 11.54 -0.21 8.34
N CYS A 90 10.98 -1.36 8.70
CA CYS A 90 9.77 -1.92 8.12
C CYS A 90 8.51 -1.24 8.68
N SER A 91 7.48 -1.18 7.85
CA SER A 91 6.19 -0.60 8.21
C SER A 91 5.20 -1.59 8.77
N CYS A 92 5.28 -2.84 8.31
CA CYS A 92 4.35 -3.90 8.67
C CYS A 92 5.11 -5.23 8.83
N ALA A 93 4.56 -6.13 9.64
CA ALA A 93 5.05 -7.49 9.82
C ALA A 93 3.89 -8.49 9.95
N LEU A 94 4.09 -9.71 9.47
CA LEU A 94 3.31 -10.86 9.93
C LEU A 94 4.09 -11.53 11.06
N ILE A 95 3.63 -11.37 12.28
CA ILE A 95 4.40 -11.76 13.46
C ILE A 95 4.36 -13.29 13.62
N PRO A 96 5.52 -13.98 13.63
CA PRO A 96 5.57 -15.43 13.71
C PRO A 96 5.38 -15.89 15.16
N VAL A 97 4.12 -15.98 15.58
CA VAL A 97 3.74 -16.34 16.95
C VAL A 97 2.66 -17.42 17.00
N ASP A 98 2.75 -18.31 17.99
CA ASP A 98 1.69 -19.24 18.36
C ASP A 98 0.80 -18.59 19.42
N LEU A 99 -0.41 -18.17 19.02
CA LEU A 99 -1.34 -17.48 19.90
C LEU A 99 -1.88 -18.37 21.03
N LYS A 100 -1.66 -19.69 21.01
CA LYS A 100 -1.92 -20.58 22.16
C LYS A 100 -0.97 -20.32 23.33
N LYS A 101 0.15 -19.60 23.09
CA LYS A 101 1.15 -19.22 24.10
C LYS A 101 1.09 -17.70 24.35
N PRO A 102 0.06 -17.19 25.06
CA PRO A 102 -0.25 -15.75 25.10
C PRO A 102 0.88 -14.91 25.69
N GLN A 103 1.64 -15.40 26.68
CA GLN A 103 2.75 -14.67 27.28
C GLN A 103 3.92 -14.47 26.29
N ALA A 104 4.33 -15.54 25.60
CA ALA A 104 5.38 -15.48 24.59
C ALA A 104 4.96 -14.62 23.40
N SER A 105 3.72 -14.79 22.95
CA SER A 105 3.12 -13.98 21.88
C SER A 105 3.07 -12.51 22.23
N ALA A 106 2.62 -12.15 23.44
CA ALA A 106 2.60 -10.76 23.90
C ALA A 106 3.99 -10.13 23.91
N LYS A 107 5.02 -10.86 24.36
CA LYS A 107 6.40 -10.37 24.34
C LYS A 107 6.86 -10.01 22.92
N MET A 108 6.58 -10.87 21.96
CA MET A 108 6.97 -10.67 20.56
C MET A 108 6.18 -9.54 19.89
N ILE A 109 4.86 -9.51 20.10
CA ILE A 109 3.98 -8.45 19.59
C ILE A 109 4.43 -7.07 20.08
N LYS A 110 4.72 -6.93 21.38
CA LYS A 110 5.25 -5.70 21.96
C LYS A 110 6.60 -5.30 21.35
N ALA A 111 7.47 -6.27 21.03
CA ALA A 111 8.74 -5.98 20.38
C ALA A 111 8.55 -5.39 18.97
N CYS A 112 7.58 -5.89 18.19
CA CYS A 112 7.21 -5.30 16.89
C CYS A 112 6.60 -3.89 17.04
N TYR A 113 5.71 -3.69 18.02
CA TYR A 113 5.14 -2.36 18.28
C TYR A 113 6.21 -1.32 18.64
N LYS A 114 7.23 -1.71 19.43
CA LYS A 114 8.34 -0.82 19.81
C LYS A 114 9.16 -0.35 18.61
N GLN A 115 9.13 -1.10 17.51
CA GLN A 115 9.76 -0.72 16.25
C GLN A 115 8.82 0.02 15.28
N ASN A 116 7.64 0.44 15.75
CA ASN A 116 6.62 1.16 14.96
C ASN A 116 6.01 0.33 13.81
N MET A 117 5.95 -1.01 13.95
CA MET A 117 5.34 -1.90 12.95
C MET A 117 3.84 -2.11 13.20
N GLY A 118 3.06 -2.07 12.13
CA GLY A 118 1.71 -2.65 12.11
C GLY A 118 1.76 -4.16 11.90
N SER A 119 0.72 -4.89 12.34
CA SER A 119 0.78 -6.36 12.38
C SER A 119 -0.40 -7.04 11.70
N GLY A 120 -0.17 -8.15 11.01
CA GLY A 120 -1.22 -9.08 10.56
C GLY A 120 -1.31 -10.30 11.47
N PHE A 121 -2.49 -10.92 11.56
CA PHE A 121 -2.74 -12.15 12.33
C PHE A 121 -3.74 -13.06 11.61
N ASP A 122 -3.30 -14.25 11.22
CA ASP A 122 -4.22 -15.30 10.76
C ASP A 122 -4.82 -16.04 11.96
N LEU A 123 -6.13 -15.95 12.12
CA LEU A 123 -6.87 -16.59 13.20
C LEU A 123 -7.48 -17.94 12.77
N THR A 124 -7.34 -18.32 11.51
CA THR A 124 -7.89 -19.57 10.94
C THR A 124 -7.46 -20.84 11.69
N PRO A 125 -6.21 -20.98 12.18
CA PRO A 125 -5.77 -22.20 12.85
C PRO A 125 -6.37 -22.43 14.25
N TYR A 126 -7.14 -21.49 14.80
CA TYR A 126 -7.57 -21.51 16.20
C TYR A 126 -9.07 -21.75 16.33
N ALA A 127 -9.46 -22.63 17.25
CA ALA A 127 -10.86 -23.02 17.45
C ALA A 127 -11.75 -21.86 17.92
N ASP A 128 -11.21 -20.96 18.77
CA ASP A 128 -11.89 -19.72 19.18
C ASP A 128 -11.13 -18.48 18.68
N PRO A 129 -11.41 -18.03 17.45
CA PRO A 129 -10.76 -16.84 16.90
C PRO A 129 -11.25 -15.54 17.55
N LEU A 130 -12.44 -15.54 18.17
CA LEU A 130 -13.04 -14.32 18.70
C LEU A 130 -12.42 -13.94 20.04
N ASP A 131 -12.20 -14.90 20.93
CA ASP A 131 -11.50 -14.66 22.20
C ASP A 131 -10.06 -14.19 21.96
N LEU A 132 -9.37 -14.77 20.97
CA LEU A 132 -8.04 -14.33 20.57
C LEU A 132 -8.04 -12.90 20.03
N LEU A 133 -9.01 -12.55 19.18
CA LEU A 133 -9.17 -11.19 18.66
C LEU A 133 -9.41 -10.17 19.78
N ILE A 134 -10.24 -10.51 20.77
CA ILE A 134 -10.51 -9.65 21.93
C ILE A 134 -9.23 -9.47 22.76
N TRP A 135 -8.51 -10.56 23.05
CA TRP A 135 -7.24 -10.49 23.78
C TRP A 135 -6.21 -9.63 23.05
N LEU A 136 -6.03 -9.83 21.74
CA LEU A 136 -5.12 -9.04 20.91
C LEU A 136 -5.50 -7.56 20.89
N ASN A 137 -6.79 -7.23 20.77
CA ASN A 137 -7.28 -5.86 20.79
C ASN A 137 -7.02 -5.19 22.16
N ASN A 138 -7.25 -5.91 23.27
CA ASN A 138 -6.97 -5.40 24.61
C ASN A 138 -5.48 -5.19 24.86
N LEU A 139 -4.64 -6.09 24.33
CA LEU A 139 -3.19 -5.91 24.33
C LEU A 139 -2.79 -4.63 23.58
N ALA A 140 -3.25 -4.45 22.34
CA ALA A 140 -2.97 -3.25 21.55
C ALA A 140 -3.47 -1.95 22.21
N HIS A 141 -4.64 -2.01 22.84
CA HIS A 141 -5.19 -0.90 23.63
C HIS A 141 -4.27 -0.52 24.79
N SER A 142 -3.90 -1.51 25.62
CA SER A 142 -3.02 -1.30 26.79
C SER A 142 -1.67 -0.70 26.40
N GLU A 143 -1.09 -1.16 25.29
CA GLU A 143 0.18 -0.66 24.78
C GLU A 143 0.04 0.76 24.22
N THR A 144 -1.03 1.06 23.48
CA THR A 144 -1.30 2.42 23.00
C THR A 144 -1.49 3.40 24.16
N ALA A 145 -2.21 3.00 25.21
CA ALA A 145 -2.46 3.83 26.39
C ALA A 145 -1.17 4.22 27.14
N THR A 146 -0.06 3.50 26.96
CA THR A 146 1.23 3.87 27.56
C THR A 146 1.82 5.16 26.99
N GLY A 147 1.40 5.58 25.78
CA GLY A 147 1.95 6.75 25.08
C GLY A 147 3.41 6.62 24.61
N LYS A 148 4.04 5.43 24.81
CA LYS A 148 5.47 5.18 24.55
C LYS A 148 5.82 4.97 23.07
N TYR A 149 4.82 4.74 22.22
CA TYR A 149 5.01 4.47 20.80
C TYR A 149 4.94 5.76 19.99
N ASP A 150 5.86 5.95 19.04
CA ASP A 150 5.86 7.13 18.16
C ASP A 150 4.85 7.00 17.01
N ARG A 151 4.32 5.79 16.76
CA ARG A 151 3.32 5.51 15.74
C ARG A 151 2.11 4.81 16.34
N TYR A 152 0.93 5.11 15.78
CA TYR A 152 -0.30 4.39 16.06
C TYR A 152 -0.15 2.89 15.78
N ILE A 153 -0.61 2.06 16.72
CA ILE A 153 -0.63 0.61 16.59
C ILE A 153 -1.86 0.21 15.78
N GLY A 154 -1.64 -0.24 14.54
CA GLY A 154 -2.69 -0.77 13.68
C GLY A 154 -2.45 -2.25 13.39
N ASN A 155 -3.51 -3.06 13.48
CA ASN A 155 -3.45 -4.50 13.23
C ASN A 155 -4.49 -4.95 12.21
N MET A 156 -4.28 -6.12 11.62
CA MET A 156 -5.24 -6.87 10.81
C MET A 156 -5.46 -8.24 11.46
N ALA A 157 -6.71 -8.67 11.56
CA ALA A 157 -7.04 -10.07 11.82
C ALA A 157 -7.77 -10.65 10.61
N ASN A 158 -7.35 -11.83 10.18
CA ASN A 158 -7.95 -12.56 9.07
C ASN A 158 -8.60 -13.85 9.58
N LEU A 159 -9.74 -14.22 8.99
CA LEU A 159 -10.33 -15.54 9.21
C LEU A 159 -10.82 -16.12 7.88
N HIS A 160 -10.46 -17.38 7.60
CA HIS A 160 -10.92 -18.06 6.39
C HIS A 160 -12.43 -18.31 6.41
N ILE A 161 -13.08 -18.11 5.26
CA ILE A 161 -14.54 -18.21 5.09
C ILE A 161 -15.10 -19.59 5.45
N SER A 162 -14.29 -20.64 5.40
CA SER A 162 -14.70 -22.00 5.80
C SER A 162 -14.59 -22.28 7.29
N HIS A 163 -14.11 -21.34 8.12
CA HIS A 163 -13.98 -21.56 9.55
C HIS A 163 -15.36 -21.77 10.22
N PRO A 164 -15.54 -22.73 11.15
CA PRO A 164 -16.85 -22.99 11.78
C PRO A 164 -17.48 -21.79 12.50
N ARG A 165 -16.64 -20.89 13.03
CA ARG A 165 -17.01 -19.65 13.74
C ARG A 165 -17.06 -18.40 12.84
N ILE A 166 -17.12 -18.57 11.51
CA ILE A 166 -17.06 -17.44 10.56
C ILE A 166 -18.17 -16.39 10.75
N ASN A 167 -19.38 -16.81 11.11
CA ASN A 167 -20.49 -15.88 11.37
C ASN A 167 -20.19 -14.93 12.54
N ASP A 168 -19.64 -15.47 13.63
CA ASP A 168 -19.28 -14.69 14.82
C ASP A 168 -18.20 -13.65 14.49
N PHE A 169 -17.22 -14.05 13.69
CA PHE A 169 -16.15 -13.16 13.23
C PHE A 169 -16.68 -12.04 12.32
N ILE A 170 -17.57 -12.36 11.37
CA ILE A 170 -18.22 -11.36 10.52
C ILE A 170 -18.93 -10.31 11.37
N GLN A 171 -19.62 -10.71 12.43
CA GLN A 171 -20.39 -9.79 13.28
C GLN A 171 -19.57 -9.14 14.40
N ALA A 172 -18.27 -9.46 14.53
CA ALA A 172 -17.47 -9.11 15.70
C ALA A 172 -17.46 -7.61 15.98
N LYS A 173 -17.27 -6.77 14.96
CA LYS A 173 -17.26 -5.30 15.09
C LYS A 173 -18.63 -4.63 15.16
N THR A 174 -19.69 -5.34 14.77
CA THR A 174 -21.06 -4.81 14.96
C THR A 174 -21.54 -4.96 16.39
N THR A 175 -20.91 -5.85 17.17
CA THR A 175 -21.31 -6.20 18.53
C THR A 175 -20.27 -5.77 19.58
N ARG A 176 -19.08 -5.36 19.16
CA ARG A 176 -17.94 -5.06 20.05
C ARG A 176 -17.10 -3.90 19.52
N ARG A 177 -16.43 -3.20 20.42
CA ARG A 177 -15.48 -2.13 20.10
C ARG A 177 -14.07 -2.70 19.88
N LEU A 178 -13.73 -3.01 18.63
CA LEU A 178 -12.42 -3.56 18.23
C LEU A 178 -11.59 -2.53 17.45
N MET A 179 -11.27 -1.41 18.10
CA MET A 179 -10.73 -0.21 17.43
C MET A 179 -9.27 -0.32 16.96
N TYR A 180 -8.53 -1.36 17.35
CA TYR A 180 -7.11 -1.55 16.99
C TYR A 180 -6.89 -2.58 15.89
N PHE A 181 -7.97 -3.13 15.34
CA PHE A 181 -7.94 -4.19 14.34
C PHE A 181 -8.81 -3.84 13.16
N ASN A 182 -8.28 -3.92 11.95
CA ASN A 182 -9.08 -4.16 10.75
C ASN A 182 -9.39 -5.66 10.66
N LEU A 183 -10.56 -6.03 10.14
CA LEU A 183 -10.95 -7.42 9.96
C LEU A 183 -11.10 -7.72 8.47
N SER A 184 -10.54 -8.85 8.04
CA SER A 184 -10.75 -9.37 6.69
C SER A 184 -11.19 -10.82 6.73
N VAL A 185 -12.15 -11.17 5.88
CA VAL A 185 -12.48 -12.57 5.63
C VAL A 185 -11.69 -13.05 4.42
N ILE A 186 -10.95 -14.16 4.60
CA ILE A 186 -10.23 -14.80 3.49
C ILE A 186 -11.25 -15.65 2.71
N VAL A 187 -11.56 -15.22 1.49
CA VAL A 187 -12.41 -15.95 0.54
C VAL A 187 -11.55 -16.62 -0.54
N ASN A 188 -12.12 -17.63 -1.18
CA ASN A 188 -11.54 -18.27 -2.35
C ASN A 188 -12.52 -18.24 -3.54
N ASP A 189 -12.03 -18.63 -4.71
CA ASP A 189 -12.84 -18.57 -5.93
C ASP A 189 -14.02 -19.56 -5.87
N ALA A 190 -13.87 -20.70 -5.18
CA ALA A 190 -14.96 -21.65 -4.97
C ALA A 190 -16.14 -21.04 -4.19
N PHE A 191 -15.86 -20.35 -3.08
CA PHE A 191 -16.89 -19.67 -2.29
C PHE A 191 -17.56 -18.55 -3.07
N MET A 192 -16.78 -17.68 -3.72
CA MET A 192 -17.31 -16.54 -4.47
C MET A 192 -18.18 -16.99 -5.64
N ASN A 193 -17.76 -18.03 -6.38
CA ASN A 193 -18.55 -18.63 -7.45
C ASN A 193 -19.84 -19.27 -6.92
N ALA A 194 -19.78 -19.99 -5.78
CA ALA A 194 -20.97 -20.54 -5.14
C ALA A 194 -21.93 -19.43 -4.70
N ALA A 195 -21.42 -18.33 -4.13
CA ALA A 195 -22.24 -17.19 -3.71
C ALA A 195 -22.90 -16.49 -4.91
N LYS A 196 -22.19 -16.32 -6.03
CA LYS A 196 -22.74 -15.76 -7.28
C LYS A 196 -23.85 -16.65 -7.84
N LYS A 197 -23.65 -17.98 -7.84
CA LYS A 197 -24.63 -18.98 -8.32
C LYS A 197 -25.71 -19.35 -7.29
N ARG A 198 -25.74 -18.70 -6.12
CA ARG A 198 -26.67 -19.00 -5.00
C ARG A 198 -26.60 -20.47 -4.53
N GLY A 199 -25.43 -21.09 -4.62
CA GLY A 199 -25.16 -22.45 -4.19
C GLY A 199 -24.74 -22.58 -2.72
N THR A 200 -24.34 -23.79 -2.35
CA THR A 200 -23.85 -24.13 -1.01
C THR A 200 -22.32 -24.10 -0.93
N PHE A 201 -21.78 -23.84 0.26
CA PHE A 201 -20.35 -23.95 0.58
C PHE A 201 -20.16 -24.81 1.83
N THR A 202 -19.11 -25.63 1.85
CA THR A 202 -18.82 -26.56 2.96
C THR A 202 -17.76 -25.95 3.87
N LEU A 203 -18.10 -25.80 5.15
CA LEU A 203 -17.15 -25.36 6.18
C LEU A 203 -16.15 -26.48 6.52
N MET A 204 -15.07 -26.14 7.21
CA MET A 204 -14.01 -27.10 7.60
C MET A 204 -14.53 -28.25 8.48
N ASN A 205 -15.62 -28.04 9.21
CA ASN A 205 -16.27 -29.09 10.01
C ASN A 205 -17.32 -29.91 9.23
N GLY A 206 -17.36 -29.80 7.90
CA GLY A 206 -18.30 -30.51 7.04
C GLY A 206 -19.70 -29.89 6.94
N ARG A 207 -20.04 -28.88 7.75
CA ARG A 207 -21.35 -28.23 7.69
C ARG A 207 -21.51 -27.47 6.36
N LYS A 208 -22.59 -27.77 5.63
CA LYS A 208 -22.98 -27.02 4.42
C LYS A 208 -23.79 -25.78 4.80
N ILE A 209 -23.49 -24.66 4.16
CA ILE A 209 -24.17 -23.38 4.36
C ILE A 209 -24.51 -22.73 3.00
N SER A 210 -25.47 -21.80 2.97
CA SER A 210 -25.71 -20.98 1.78
C SER A 210 -24.57 -19.97 1.61
N ALA A 211 -23.82 -20.10 0.52
CA ALA A 211 -22.70 -19.19 0.22
C ALA A 211 -23.22 -17.75 0.02
N ARG A 212 -24.40 -17.61 -0.61
CA ARG A 212 -25.03 -16.30 -0.81
C ARG A 212 -25.44 -15.65 0.49
N ASN A 213 -26.05 -16.40 1.42
CA ASN A 213 -26.46 -15.83 2.71
C ASN A 213 -25.25 -15.39 3.54
N LEU A 214 -24.16 -16.16 3.52
CA LEU A 214 -22.94 -15.78 4.22
C LEU A 214 -22.31 -14.50 3.62
N LEU A 215 -22.23 -14.41 2.29
CA LEU A 215 -21.73 -13.19 1.63
C LEU A 215 -22.65 -11.98 1.88
N ASN A 216 -23.97 -12.17 1.92
CA ASN A 216 -24.92 -11.12 2.31
C ASN A 216 -24.68 -10.65 3.76
N SER A 217 -24.41 -11.56 4.69
CA SER A 217 -24.08 -11.21 6.08
C SER A 217 -22.78 -10.41 6.16
N LEU A 218 -21.78 -10.78 5.37
CA LEU A 218 -20.51 -10.06 5.27
C LEU A 218 -20.73 -8.64 4.75
N ALA A 219 -21.46 -8.49 3.64
CA ALA A 219 -21.81 -7.19 3.07
C ALA A 219 -22.64 -6.32 4.02
N LYS A 220 -23.58 -6.92 4.76
CA LYS A 220 -24.36 -6.22 5.78
C LYS A 220 -23.49 -5.73 6.93
N SER A 221 -22.53 -6.52 7.40
CA SER A 221 -21.60 -6.07 8.45
C SER A 221 -20.73 -4.92 7.96
N ALA A 222 -20.14 -5.05 6.77
CA ALA A 222 -19.35 -3.99 6.17
C ALA A 222 -20.16 -2.70 5.92
N TRP A 223 -21.46 -2.82 5.66
CA TRP A 223 -22.39 -1.68 5.57
C TRP A 223 -22.62 -0.98 6.92
N ILE A 224 -22.64 -1.75 8.03
CA ILE A 224 -22.84 -1.23 9.38
C ILE A 224 -21.58 -0.54 9.92
N CYS A 225 -20.40 -1.17 9.78
CA CYS A 225 -19.18 -0.73 10.47
C CYS A 225 -17.92 -0.66 9.59
N GLY A 226 -18.02 -0.90 8.27
CA GLY A 226 -16.87 -0.91 7.35
C GLY A 226 -16.06 -2.20 7.37
N ASP A 227 -16.39 -3.15 8.25
CA ASP A 227 -15.70 -4.42 8.43
C ASP A 227 -16.69 -5.61 8.48
N PRO A 228 -16.23 -6.83 8.14
CA PRO A 228 -14.91 -7.12 7.60
C PRO A 228 -14.82 -6.82 6.09
N SER A 229 -13.60 -6.57 5.63
CA SER A 229 -13.28 -6.53 4.20
C SER A 229 -13.11 -7.94 3.62
N VAL A 230 -12.96 -8.04 2.30
CA VAL A 230 -12.74 -9.32 1.60
C VAL A 230 -11.27 -9.40 1.16
N LEU A 231 -10.64 -10.56 1.40
CA LEU A 231 -9.25 -10.87 1.04
C LEU A 231 -9.20 -12.22 0.31
N ASN A 232 -8.41 -12.35 -0.76
CA ASN A 232 -8.23 -13.59 -1.50
C ASN A 232 -6.74 -13.96 -1.56
N LEU A 233 -6.30 -14.75 -0.57
CA LEU A 233 -4.92 -15.21 -0.45
C LEU A 233 -4.52 -16.19 -1.55
N GLU A 234 -5.47 -16.91 -2.14
CA GLU A 234 -5.20 -17.80 -3.28
C GLU A 234 -4.71 -16.98 -4.48
N ARG A 235 -5.40 -15.89 -4.82
CA ARG A 235 -4.98 -14.96 -5.88
C ARG A 235 -3.69 -14.23 -5.55
N MET A 236 -3.46 -13.89 -4.28
CA MET A 236 -2.16 -13.34 -3.85
C MET A 236 -1.04 -14.37 -4.04
N ASN A 237 -1.24 -15.64 -3.70
CA ASN A 237 -0.26 -16.70 -3.85
C ASN A 237 -0.04 -17.16 -5.30
N LYS A 238 -1.07 -17.12 -6.16
CA LYS A 238 -0.91 -17.28 -7.62
C LYS A 238 0.15 -16.30 -8.13
N ASN A 239 0.10 -15.09 -7.60
CA ASN A 239 0.96 -13.95 -7.86
C ASN A 239 2.21 -13.87 -6.96
N ASN A 240 2.44 -14.87 -6.10
CA ASN A 240 3.67 -15.01 -5.34
C ASN A 240 4.63 -15.91 -6.15
N PRO A 241 5.78 -15.38 -6.62
CA PRO A 241 6.74 -16.16 -7.41
C PRO A 241 7.36 -17.32 -6.62
N VAL A 242 7.29 -17.30 -5.29
CA VAL A 242 7.90 -18.29 -4.40
C VAL A 242 6.86 -18.90 -3.44
N SER A 243 5.61 -19.03 -3.90
CA SER A 243 4.49 -19.54 -3.09
C SER A 243 4.71 -20.96 -2.55
N ASN A 244 5.47 -21.80 -3.26
CA ASN A 244 5.79 -23.15 -2.80
C ASN A 244 6.85 -23.17 -1.67
N ILE A 245 7.59 -22.07 -1.50
CA ILE A 245 8.67 -21.94 -0.51
C ILE A 245 8.18 -21.14 0.70
N ALA A 246 7.59 -19.97 0.43
CA ALA A 246 7.12 -19.02 1.42
C ALA A 246 5.74 -18.48 0.98
N PRO A 247 4.67 -19.26 1.23
CA PRO A 247 3.30 -18.85 0.89
C PRO A 247 2.86 -17.69 1.77
N TYR A 248 2.01 -16.84 1.20
CA TYR A 248 1.27 -15.84 1.96
C TYR A 248 0.17 -16.50 2.76
N VAL A 249 0.16 -16.27 4.06
CA VAL A 249 -0.84 -16.83 5.00
C VAL A 249 -1.70 -15.74 5.64
N SER A 250 -1.31 -14.48 5.48
CA SER A 250 -2.05 -13.31 5.99
C SER A 250 -1.67 -12.05 5.18
N ALA A 251 -2.12 -10.90 5.64
CA ALA A 251 -1.89 -9.59 5.04
C ALA A 251 -1.63 -8.53 6.16
N PRO A 252 -0.90 -7.45 5.86
CA PRO A 252 -0.68 -6.35 6.80
C PRO A 252 -1.98 -5.57 7.07
N PRO A 253 -1.98 -4.59 8.02
CA PRO A 253 -3.15 -3.80 8.40
C PRO A 253 -3.99 -3.22 7.24
N CYS A 254 -3.37 -2.86 6.11
CA CYS A 254 -4.06 -2.23 4.98
C CYS A 254 -4.26 -3.18 3.79
N ALA A 255 -3.92 -4.46 3.95
CA ALA A 255 -4.08 -5.51 2.95
C ALA A 255 -3.43 -5.23 1.56
N GLU A 256 -2.47 -4.30 1.49
CA GLU A 256 -1.78 -3.90 0.26
C GLU A 256 -0.94 -5.03 -0.37
N MET A 257 -0.65 -6.09 0.38
CA MET A 257 0.16 -7.21 -0.08
C MET A 257 -0.10 -8.47 0.74
N GLY A 258 0.29 -9.62 0.20
CA GLY A 258 0.35 -10.85 0.98
C GLY A 258 1.64 -10.91 1.81
N LEU A 259 1.58 -11.50 2.99
CA LEU A 259 2.74 -11.75 3.85
C LEU A 259 2.81 -13.22 4.26
N SER A 260 4.03 -13.75 4.19
CA SER A 260 4.41 -15.08 4.68
C SER A 260 4.70 -14.99 6.18
N ASP A 261 4.66 -16.11 6.89
CA ASP A 261 4.94 -16.14 8.31
C ASP A 261 6.35 -15.57 8.63
N GLY A 262 6.43 -14.50 9.41
CA GLY A 262 7.67 -13.75 9.68
C GLY A 262 8.00 -12.64 8.68
N GLU A 263 7.30 -12.52 7.56
CA GLU A 263 7.62 -11.54 6.51
C GLU A 263 7.32 -10.10 6.96
N THR A 264 8.23 -9.20 6.58
CA THR A 264 8.13 -7.75 6.83
C THR A 264 8.16 -6.98 5.52
N CYS A 265 7.76 -5.72 5.54
CA CYS A 265 7.90 -4.87 4.35
C CYS A 265 8.21 -3.41 4.69
N GLN A 266 9.02 -2.79 3.83
CA GLN A 266 9.42 -1.39 3.86
C GLN A 266 9.03 -0.73 2.53
N PHE A 267 8.55 0.50 2.61
CA PHE A 267 7.92 1.20 1.50
C PHE A 267 8.66 2.48 1.12
N ALA A 268 8.54 2.87 -0.14
CA ALA A 268 8.79 4.22 -0.61
C ALA A 268 7.70 4.61 -1.62
N TYR A 269 7.42 5.91 -1.70
CA TYR A 269 6.33 6.45 -2.50
C TYR A 269 6.92 7.43 -3.51
N ILE A 270 6.74 7.17 -4.80
CA ILE A 270 7.14 8.05 -5.88
C ILE A 270 5.99 9.02 -6.17
N ASN A 271 6.26 10.33 -6.14
CA ASN A 271 5.30 11.37 -6.49
C ASN A 271 5.24 11.53 -8.02
N ILE A 272 4.29 10.86 -8.67
CA ILE A 272 4.21 10.81 -10.13
C ILE A 272 3.93 12.19 -10.76
N SER A 273 3.40 13.15 -9.99
CA SER A 273 3.17 14.51 -10.49
C SER A 273 4.45 15.32 -10.71
N LYS A 274 5.59 14.86 -10.19
CA LYS A 274 6.91 15.49 -10.41
C LYS A 274 7.59 15.10 -11.72
N PHE A 275 6.94 14.26 -12.52
CA PHE A 275 7.46 13.76 -13.80
C PHE A 275 6.58 14.19 -14.98
N ILE A 276 5.66 15.11 -14.76
CA ILE A 276 4.75 15.61 -15.79
C ILE A 276 5.51 16.57 -16.71
N THR A 277 5.38 16.35 -18.02
CA THR A 277 5.75 17.29 -19.08
C THR A 277 4.55 17.53 -20.03
N PRO A 278 4.59 18.56 -20.89
CA PRO A 278 3.58 18.76 -21.93
C PRO A 278 3.42 17.57 -22.89
N GLU A 279 4.51 16.85 -23.17
CA GLU A 279 4.56 15.70 -24.10
C GLU A 279 4.15 14.38 -23.43
N GLY A 280 4.08 14.33 -22.11
CA GLY A 280 3.76 13.13 -21.34
C GLY A 280 4.61 13.02 -20.09
N ILE A 281 4.91 11.80 -19.67
CA ILE A 281 5.70 11.57 -18.47
C ILE A 281 7.19 11.50 -18.82
N ASP A 282 8.03 12.17 -18.03
CA ASP A 282 9.49 12.07 -18.06
C ASP A 282 9.94 10.70 -17.49
N TYR A 283 9.92 9.70 -18.37
CA TYR A 283 10.31 8.33 -18.03
C TYR A 283 11.81 8.18 -17.76
N GLU A 284 12.65 9.08 -18.27
CA GLU A 284 14.09 9.06 -17.99
C GLU A 284 14.34 9.40 -16.52
N LYS A 285 13.81 10.54 -16.04
CA LYS A 285 13.90 10.94 -14.64
C LYS A 285 13.19 9.95 -13.73
N LEU A 286 12.02 9.45 -14.13
CA LEU A 286 11.30 8.42 -13.36
C LEU A 286 12.13 7.14 -13.20
N GLY A 287 12.85 6.74 -14.25
CA GLY A 287 13.75 5.58 -14.21
C GLY A 287 14.93 5.80 -13.27
N ALA A 288 15.53 7.00 -13.28
CA ALA A 288 16.60 7.36 -12.36
C ALA A 288 16.14 7.33 -10.90
N VAL A 289 14.97 7.92 -10.60
CA VAL A 289 14.38 7.88 -9.24
C VAL A 289 14.08 6.44 -8.83
N THR A 290 13.44 5.65 -9.69
CA THR A 290 13.08 4.26 -9.39
C THR A 290 14.30 3.39 -9.05
N ARG A 291 15.42 3.55 -9.77
CA ARG A 291 16.68 2.83 -9.47
C ARG A 291 17.23 3.18 -8.10
N VAL A 292 17.30 4.46 -7.77
CA VAL A 292 17.81 4.95 -6.47
C VAL A 292 16.91 4.53 -5.32
N VAL A 293 15.59 4.58 -5.51
CA VAL A 293 14.60 4.09 -4.53
C VAL A 293 14.74 2.59 -4.29
N THR A 294 14.91 1.79 -5.35
CA THR A 294 15.13 0.34 -5.25
C THR A 294 16.36 0.03 -4.39
N ARG A 295 17.47 0.73 -4.65
CA ARG A 295 18.71 0.59 -3.86
C ARG A 295 18.51 0.97 -2.40
N ALA A 296 17.85 2.09 -2.12
CA ALA A 296 17.62 2.55 -0.75
C ALA A 296 16.69 1.61 0.03
N LEU A 297 15.67 1.03 -0.61
CA LEU A 297 14.83 0.02 0.04
C LEU A 297 15.59 -1.29 0.27
N ASP A 298 16.50 -1.70 -0.62
CA ASP A 298 17.39 -2.84 -0.35
C ASP A 298 18.36 -2.57 0.80
N ASN A 299 18.86 -1.33 0.95
CA ASN A 299 19.63 -0.93 2.13
C ASN A 299 18.78 -1.00 3.41
N ALA A 300 17.51 -0.61 3.33
CA ALA A 300 16.58 -0.72 4.46
C ALA A 300 16.31 -2.19 4.86
N VAL A 301 16.27 -3.13 3.90
CA VAL A 301 16.27 -4.57 4.18
C VAL A 301 17.53 -4.96 4.94
N GLU A 302 18.69 -4.54 4.46
CA GLU A 302 19.98 -4.89 5.05
C GLU A 302 20.10 -4.43 6.51
N ILE A 303 19.71 -3.19 6.80
CA ILE A 303 19.62 -2.65 8.16
C ILE A 303 18.66 -3.49 9.02
N GLY A 304 17.54 -3.94 8.44
CA GLY A 304 16.56 -4.77 9.12
C GLY A 304 17.08 -6.15 9.54
N LEU A 305 17.99 -6.77 8.77
CA LEU A 305 18.42 -8.17 9.00
C LEU A 305 18.97 -8.42 10.40
N GLY A 306 19.68 -7.45 10.99
CA GLY A 306 20.22 -7.54 12.35
C GLY A 306 19.25 -7.11 13.45
N ASN A 307 18.12 -6.51 13.09
CA ASN A 307 17.27 -5.74 13.99
C ASN A 307 15.85 -6.32 14.14
N PHE A 308 15.51 -7.40 13.43
CA PHE A 308 14.20 -8.01 13.55
C PHE A 308 14.00 -8.67 14.92
N PRO A 309 12.83 -8.49 15.57
CA PRO A 309 12.55 -9.12 16.86
C PRO A 309 12.59 -10.65 16.86
N HIS A 310 12.21 -11.28 15.74
CA HIS A 310 12.14 -12.73 15.61
C HIS A 310 13.11 -13.26 14.53
N PRO A 311 13.89 -14.32 14.79
CA PRO A 311 14.85 -14.88 13.81
C PRO A 311 14.23 -15.29 12.47
N LYS A 312 13.01 -15.84 12.49
CA LYS A 312 12.25 -16.17 11.27
C LYS A 312 12.00 -14.97 10.37
N SER A 313 11.87 -13.76 10.92
CA SER A 313 11.77 -12.55 10.10
C SER A 313 13.08 -12.25 9.37
N THR A 314 14.22 -12.44 10.02
CA THR A 314 15.54 -12.35 9.36
C THR A 314 15.70 -13.41 8.27
N GLU A 315 15.27 -14.65 8.53
CA GLU A 315 15.29 -15.74 7.54
C GLU A 315 14.48 -15.38 6.28
N ILE A 316 13.22 -15.00 6.45
CA ILE A 316 12.34 -14.63 5.34
C ILE A 316 12.82 -13.37 4.62
N ALA A 317 13.35 -12.38 5.36
CA ALA A 317 13.94 -11.19 4.77
C ALA A 317 15.17 -11.53 3.90
N ARG A 318 16.05 -12.45 4.32
CA ARG A 318 17.17 -12.93 3.48
C ARG A 318 16.68 -13.73 2.27
N LEU A 319 15.66 -14.55 2.46
CA LEU A 319 15.08 -15.38 1.39
C LEU A 319 14.48 -14.50 0.28
N LYS A 320 13.64 -13.54 0.64
CA LYS A 320 12.79 -12.81 -0.33
C LYS A 320 13.29 -11.41 -0.65
N ARG A 321 13.92 -10.73 0.32
CA ARG A 321 14.30 -9.30 0.27
C ARG A 321 13.20 -8.42 -0.33
N LYS A 322 11.94 -8.71 0.03
CA LYS A 322 10.75 -8.07 -0.53
C LYS A 322 10.73 -6.59 -0.18
N ILE A 323 10.51 -5.73 -1.18
CA ILE A 323 10.42 -4.26 -1.00
C ILE A 323 9.10 -3.78 -1.61
N GLY A 324 8.64 -2.58 -1.27
CA GLY A 324 7.42 -2.00 -1.82
C GLY A 324 7.58 -0.57 -2.33
N ILE A 325 7.75 -0.42 -3.63
CA ILE A 325 7.68 0.87 -4.31
C ILE A 325 6.23 1.14 -4.71
N ALA A 326 5.71 2.26 -4.21
CA ALA A 326 4.36 2.75 -4.41
C ALA A 326 4.36 4.06 -5.21
N ALA A 327 3.19 4.45 -5.71
CA ALA A 327 2.98 5.77 -6.30
C ALA A 327 2.09 6.64 -5.42
N SER A 328 2.27 7.96 -5.52
CA SER A 328 1.42 9.02 -4.99
C SER A 328 1.31 10.13 -6.03
N GLY A 329 0.32 11.01 -5.95
CA GLY A 329 0.19 12.12 -6.90
C GLY A 329 -0.66 11.80 -8.14
N LEU A 330 -1.42 10.69 -8.14
CA LEU A 330 -2.21 10.29 -9.30
C LEU A 330 -3.28 11.32 -9.66
N ALA A 331 -4.09 11.77 -8.70
CA ALA A 331 -5.15 12.74 -8.98
C ALA A 331 -4.60 14.06 -9.54
N ASP A 332 -3.45 14.54 -9.03
CA ASP A 332 -2.81 15.75 -9.55
C ASP A 332 -2.32 15.55 -10.99
N THR A 333 -1.80 14.36 -11.30
CA THR A 333 -1.31 14.01 -12.63
C THR A 333 -2.44 13.92 -13.64
N LEU A 334 -3.53 13.24 -13.29
CA LEU A 334 -4.71 13.14 -14.13
C LEU A 334 -5.32 14.52 -14.40
N LEU A 335 -5.39 15.37 -13.37
CA LEU A 335 -5.94 16.72 -13.51
C LEU A 335 -5.09 17.58 -14.46
N TYR A 336 -3.76 17.47 -14.43
CA TYR A 336 -2.89 18.20 -15.37
C TYR A 336 -3.19 17.87 -16.84
N TYR A 337 -3.42 16.58 -17.14
CA TYR A 337 -3.76 16.09 -18.47
C TYR A 337 -5.25 16.18 -18.81
N ASN A 338 -6.06 16.82 -17.96
CA ASN A 338 -7.51 16.92 -18.11
C ASN A 338 -8.18 15.54 -18.27
N LEU A 339 -7.80 14.55 -17.46
CA LEU A 339 -8.36 13.21 -17.50
C LEU A 339 -9.30 12.99 -16.30
N PRO A 340 -10.60 12.71 -16.52
CA PRO A 340 -11.48 12.22 -15.46
C PRO A 340 -10.93 10.94 -14.85
N TYR A 341 -10.98 10.82 -13.52
CA TYR A 341 -10.35 9.71 -12.79
C TYR A 341 -10.87 8.34 -13.24
N ASP A 342 -12.16 8.23 -13.55
CA ASP A 342 -12.84 7.02 -14.00
C ASP A 342 -12.87 6.84 -15.53
N SER A 343 -12.08 7.61 -16.28
CA SER A 343 -11.90 7.44 -17.72
C SER A 343 -10.91 6.31 -18.09
N ASP A 344 -11.02 5.78 -19.31
CA ASP A 344 -10.05 4.81 -19.84
C ASP A 344 -8.66 5.44 -20.03
N GLY A 345 -8.61 6.72 -20.42
CA GLY A 345 -7.35 7.47 -20.52
C GLY A 345 -6.62 7.54 -19.18
N ALA A 346 -7.33 7.81 -18.08
CA ALA A 346 -6.76 7.81 -16.74
C ALA A 346 -6.23 6.44 -16.32
N ARG A 347 -7.00 5.37 -16.58
CA ARG A 347 -6.56 3.98 -16.31
C ARG A 347 -5.31 3.62 -17.10
N ARG A 348 -5.28 3.96 -18.40
CA ARG A 348 -4.13 3.71 -19.28
C ARG A 348 -2.89 4.44 -18.80
N LEU A 349 -3.00 5.74 -18.45
CA LEU A 349 -1.88 6.51 -17.90
C LEU A 349 -1.35 5.89 -16.60
N ALA A 350 -2.24 5.59 -15.65
CA ALA A 350 -1.86 5.01 -14.37
C ALA A 350 -1.17 3.64 -14.55
N LYS A 351 -1.71 2.78 -15.44
CA LYS A 351 -1.14 1.48 -15.79
C LYS A 351 0.23 1.62 -16.45
N ASN A 352 0.41 2.55 -17.37
CA ASN A 352 1.67 2.82 -18.06
C ASN A 352 2.78 3.26 -17.09
N VAL A 353 2.48 4.19 -16.18
CA VAL A 353 3.45 4.69 -15.19
C VAL A 353 3.85 3.59 -14.21
N LEU A 354 2.88 2.84 -13.66
CA LEU A 354 3.18 1.77 -12.70
C LEU A 354 3.90 0.57 -13.34
N SER A 355 3.56 0.23 -14.58
CA SER A 355 4.27 -0.80 -15.37
C SER A 355 5.75 -0.43 -15.53
N PHE A 356 6.02 0.82 -15.88
CA PHE A 356 7.39 1.32 -16.01
C PHE A 356 8.15 1.29 -14.68
N ILE A 357 7.54 1.72 -13.57
CA ILE A 357 8.15 1.65 -12.23
C ILE A 357 8.47 0.20 -11.87
N ASN A 358 7.54 -0.73 -12.12
CA ASN A 358 7.76 -2.15 -11.86
C ASN A 358 8.94 -2.68 -12.67
N TYR A 359 8.94 -2.46 -14.00
CA TYR A 359 10.01 -2.89 -14.88
C TYR A 359 11.37 -2.32 -14.47
N ALA A 360 11.46 -1.00 -14.30
CA ALA A 360 12.70 -0.31 -13.93
C ALA A 360 13.22 -0.78 -12.55
N SER A 361 12.34 -1.04 -11.59
CA SER A 361 12.74 -1.56 -10.28
C SER A 361 13.30 -2.99 -10.35
N LYS A 362 12.73 -3.86 -11.20
CA LYS A 362 13.27 -5.21 -11.41
C LYS A 362 14.61 -5.18 -12.14
N VAL A 363 14.75 -4.34 -13.18
CA VAL A 363 16.05 -4.10 -13.82
C VAL A 363 17.09 -3.64 -12.79
N ALA A 364 16.75 -2.67 -11.95
CA ALA A 364 17.62 -2.22 -10.86
C ALA A 364 17.97 -3.35 -9.88
N SER A 365 17.01 -4.21 -9.55
CA SER A 365 17.22 -5.37 -8.69
C SER A 365 18.18 -6.41 -9.29
N VAL A 366 18.12 -6.63 -10.61
CA VAL A 366 19.10 -7.47 -11.32
C VAL A 366 20.51 -6.84 -11.26
N GLU A 367 20.62 -5.52 -11.44
CA GLU A 367 21.92 -4.83 -11.31
C GLU A 367 22.49 -4.91 -9.90
N LEU A 368 21.67 -4.67 -8.87
CA LEU A 368 22.08 -4.77 -7.47
C LEU A 368 22.56 -6.18 -7.12
N ALA A 369 21.94 -7.23 -7.68
CA ALA A 369 22.38 -8.60 -7.47
C ALA A 369 23.78 -8.89 -8.02
N LYS A 370 24.28 -8.12 -9.00
CA LYS A 370 25.66 -8.27 -9.51
C LYS A 370 26.70 -7.87 -8.48
N SER A 371 26.48 -6.81 -7.71
CA SER A 371 27.43 -6.30 -6.71
C SER A 371 27.13 -6.77 -5.28
N ARG A 372 25.87 -7.12 -4.98
CA ARG A 372 25.43 -7.48 -3.62
C ARG A 372 25.03 -8.95 -3.45
N GLY A 373 24.99 -9.71 -4.55
CA GLY A 373 24.44 -11.07 -4.60
C GLY A 373 22.91 -11.11 -4.68
N SER A 374 22.37 -12.22 -5.17
CA SER A 374 20.92 -12.47 -5.27
C SER A 374 20.26 -12.67 -3.91
N CYS A 375 18.93 -12.51 -3.84
CA CYS A 375 18.15 -13.01 -2.69
C CYS A 375 18.18 -14.54 -2.61
N GLY A 376 17.98 -15.09 -1.41
CA GLY A 376 18.08 -16.53 -1.17
C GLY A 376 17.13 -17.37 -2.02
N ALA A 377 15.96 -16.85 -2.36
CA ALA A 377 14.97 -17.54 -3.18
C ALA A 377 15.48 -17.88 -4.60
N MET A 378 16.47 -17.16 -5.12
CA MET A 378 17.07 -17.49 -6.42
C MET A 378 17.86 -18.80 -6.38
N MET A 379 18.29 -19.26 -5.20
CA MET A 379 18.94 -20.57 -5.03
C MET A 379 17.94 -21.74 -5.10
N MET A 380 16.64 -21.48 -4.98
CA MET A 380 15.58 -22.49 -4.92
C MET A 380 14.88 -22.67 -6.27
N LYS A 381 15.64 -23.10 -7.29
CA LYS A 381 15.20 -23.06 -8.71
C LYS A 381 13.89 -23.80 -8.99
N ARG A 382 13.73 -25.00 -8.43
CA ARG A 382 12.56 -25.88 -8.66
C ARG A 382 11.23 -25.21 -8.30
N ASP A 383 11.22 -24.48 -7.18
CA ASP A 383 10.01 -23.93 -6.56
C ASP A 383 9.89 -22.41 -6.71
N ASN A 384 10.73 -21.81 -7.56
CA ASN A 384 10.72 -20.40 -7.88
C ASN A 384 10.21 -20.18 -9.32
N LYS A 385 9.06 -19.52 -9.44
CA LYS A 385 8.37 -19.28 -10.72
C LYS A 385 9.16 -18.37 -11.67
N TYR A 386 10.14 -17.59 -11.19
CA TYR A 386 11.03 -16.82 -12.09
C TYR A 386 11.82 -17.72 -13.05
N TYR A 387 12.03 -19.00 -12.73
CA TYR A 387 12.64 -20.00 -13.63
C TYR A 387 11.66 -20.63 -14.62
N LYS A 388 10.40 -20.21 -14.58
CA LYS A 388 9.31 -20.58 -15.50
C LYS A 388 8.84 -19.31 -16.22
N THR A 389 7.59 -19.26 -16.67
CA THR A 389 6.98 -18.15 -17.42
C THR A 389 6.41 -17.03 -16.55
N TYR A 390 6.91 -16.82 -15.32
CA TYR A 390 6.22 -15.94 -14.35
C TYR A 390 6.06 -14.48 -14.82
N LEU A 391 7.11 -13.85 -15.34
CA LEU A 391 7.01 -12.45 -15.79
C LEU A 391 6.24 -12.35 -17.10
N GLU A 392 6.35 -13.35 -17.96
CA GLU A 392 5.61 -13.46 -19.21
C GLU A 392 4.11 -13.60 -18.97
N ASP A 393 3.70 -14.52 -18.09
CA ASP A 393 2.30 -14.76 -17.74
C ASP A 393 1.68 -13.54 -17.06
N ARG A 394 2.49 -12.80 -16.30
CA ARG A 394 1.99 -11.71 -15.46
C ARG A 394 1.99 -10.35 -16.14
N TYR A 395 3.02 -10.06 -16.93
CA TYR A 395 3.25 -8.73 -17.52
C TYR A 395 3.40 -8.78 -19.04
N GLY A 396 3.33 -9.96 -19.66
CA GLY A 396 3.47 -10.15 -21.11
C GLY A 396 2.34 -9.60 -21.96
N VAL A 397 1.26 -9.08 -21.37
CA VAL A 397 0.29 -8.23 -22.10
C VAL A 397 0.95 -6.92 -22.53
N GLY A 398 1.94 -6.44 -21.77
CA GLY A 398 2.61 -5.18 -22.01
C GLY A 398 1.75 -3.95 -21.73
N THR A 399 2.38 -2.80 -21.87
CA THR A 399 1.80 -1.46 -21.81
C THR A 399 2.44 -0.58 -22.89
N ASP A 400 1.99 0.66 -23.06
CA ASP A 400 2.61 1.56 -24.05
C ASP A 400 4.04 1.97 -23.68
N THR A 401 4.42 1.75 -22.43
CA THR A 401 5.72 2.11 -21.85
C THR A 401 6.66 0.93 -21.68
N VAL A 402 6.13 -0.28 -21.53
CA VAL A 402 6.91 -1.50 -21.36
C VAL A 402 6.27 -2.59 -22.21
N THR A 403 6.93 -2.95 -23.29
CA THR A 403 6.41 -3.93 -24.25
C THR A 403 6.50 -5.35 -23.69
N LYS A 404 5.77 -6.28 -24.31
CA LYS A 404 5.88 -7.71 -23.99
C LYS A 404 7.31 -8.23 -24.19
N GLU A 405 8.00 -7.77 -25.24
CA GLU A 405 9.39 -8.17 -25.54
C GLU A 405 10.34 -7.73 -24.43
N GLN A 406 10.17 -6.53 -23.87
CA GLN A 406 11.00 -6.06 -22.76
C GLN A 406 10.82 -6.94 -21.52
N TRP A 407 9.58 -7.32 -21.19
CA TRP A 407 9.31 -8.26 -20.10
C TRP A 407 9.93 -9.63 -20.35
N TYR A 408 9.86 -10.14 -21.58
CA TYR A 408 10.43 -11.43 -21.95
C TYR A 408 11.96 -11.42 -21.86
N GLN A 409 12.59 -10.35 -22.35
CA GLN A 409 14.05 -10.15 -22.23
C GLN A 409 14.48 -10.07 -20.77
N LEU A 410 13.73 -9.38 -19.91
CA LEU A 410 14.01 -9.32 -18.49
C LEU A 410 13.84 -10.69 -17.80
N ALA A 411 12.78 -11.43 -18.14
CA ALA A 411 12.55 -12.80 -17.65
C ALA A 411 13.74 -13.70 -18.00
N GLU A 412 14.16 -13.70 -19.26
CA GLU A 412 15.27 -14.51 -19.73
C GLU A 412 16.58 -14.11 -19.07
N ARG A 413 16.81 -12.81 -18.91
CA ARG A 413 17.97 -12.29 -18.19
C ARG A 413 17.99 -12.76 -16.74
N ILE A 414 16.86 -12.77 -16.03
CA ILE A 414 16.78 -13.26 -14.64
C ILE A 414 17.06 -14.77 -14.59
N ARG A 415 16.47 -15.55 -15.51
CA ARG A 415 16.66 -17.01 -15.59
C ARG A 415 18.11 -17.39 -15.82
N THR A 416 18.73 -16.80 -16.84
CA THR A 416 20.09 -17.15 -17.29
C THR A 416 21.17 -16.64 -16.35
N SER A 417 21.00 -15.44 -15.79
CA SER A 417 21.99 -14.87 -14.87
C SER A 417 21.81 -15.32 -13.43
N GLU A 418 20.63 -15.83 -13.06
CA GLU A 418 20.23 -16.17 -11.68
C GLU A 418 20.31 -14.96 -10.72
N LYS A 419 20.34 -13.75 -11.29
CA LYS A 419 20.53 -12.49 -10.58
C LYS A 419 19.21 -11.78 -10.37
N LEU A 420 18.73 -11.80 -9.14
CA LEU A 420 17.62 -10.96 -8.69
C LEU A 420 17.78 -10.67 -7.19
N ARG A 421 17.88 -9.38 -6.83
CA ARG A 421 18.11 -8.97 -5.45
C ARG A 421 16.83 -8.97 -4.62
N ASN A 422 15.66 -8.76 -5.21
CA ASN A 422 14.38 -8.57 -4.53
C ASN A 422 13.28 -9.35 -5.27
N ILE A 423 12.58 -10.26 -4.58
CA ILE A 423 11.64 -11.17 -5.24
C ILE A 423 10.37 -10.46 -5.75
N CYS A 424 9.93 -9.42 -5.03
CA CYS A 424 8.86 -8.49 -5.43
C CYS A 424 9.31 -7.07 -5.07
N THR A 425 8.91 -6.09 -5.88
CA THR A 425 9.37 -4.70 -5.78
C THR A 425 8.25 -3.67 -5.71
N THR A 426 7.03 -3.97 -6.13
CA THR A 426 5.94 -2.99 -6.22
C THR A 426 4.68 -3.38 -5.43
N THR A 427 4.07 -2.39 -4.79
CA THR A 427 2.81 -2.53 -4.04
C THR A 427 2.16 -1.16 -3.86
N LEU A 428 0.86 -1.08 -3.56
CA LEU A 428 0.13 0.18 -3.40
C LEU A 428 -0.46 0.34 -1.98
N PRO A 429 0.36 0.57 -0.94
CA PRO A 429 -0.07 0.93 0.42
C PRO A 429 -0.75 2.30 0.49
N PRO A 430 -1.47 2.61 1.59
CA PRO A 430 -2.00 3.94 1.80
C PRO A 430 -0.89 4.99 1.95
N ALA A 431 -1.04 6.13 1.28
CA ALA A 431 -0.04 7.20 1.27
C ALA A 431 -0.36 8.36 2.25
N ALA A 432 -1.20 8.14 3.27
CA ALA A 432 -1.83 9.22 4.05
C ALA A 432 -0.89 10.35 4.53
N ARG A 433 0.16 10.02 5.30
CA ARG A 433 1.11 11.02 5.80
C ARG A 433 2.15 11.38 4.74
N VAL A 434 2.65 10.38 4.02
CA VAL A 434 3.75 10.52 3.06
C VAL A 434 3.39 11.37 1.84
N SER A 435 2.13 11.35 1.39
CA SER A 435 1.69 12.21 0.28
C SER A 435 1.74 13.67 0.68
N ILE A 436 1.38 14.00 1.94
CA ILE A 436 1.49 15.36 2.47
C ILE A 436 2.95 15.80 2.53
N LEU A 437 3.88 14.91 2.93
CA LEU A 437 5.31 15.23 2.95
C LEU A 437 5.87 15.59 1.56
N MET A 438 5.27 15.05 0.49
CA MET A 438 5.66 15.33 -0.89
C MET A 438 4.81 16.42 -1.57
N ASP A 439 3.85 17.02 -0.85
CA ASP A 439 2.83 17.92 -1.40
C ASP A 439 2.04 17.29 -2.57
N ALA A 440 1.64 16.03 -2.41
CA ALA A 440 0.97 15.22 -3.42
C ALA A 440 -0.43 14.76 -2.98
N SER A 441 -1.27 14.43 -3.96
CA SER A 441 -2.45 13.60 -3.77
C SER A 441 -2.11 12.21 -3.26
N SER A 442 -3.01 11.64 -2.46
CA SER A 442 -2.74 10.44 -1.66
C SER A 442 -2.74 9.20 -2.55
N GLY A 443 -1.57 8.61 -2.76
CA GLY A 443 -1.48 7.30 -3.40
C GLY A 443 -2.07 7.32 -4.81
N ILE A 444 -2.90 6.31 -5.07
CA ILE A 444 -3.75 6.23 -6.26
C ILE A 444 -5.17 6.76 -6.02
N GLU A 445 -5.47 7.38 -4.87
CA GLU A 445 -6.81 7.87 -4.54
C GLU A 445 -7.17 9.13 -5.36
N PRO A 446 -8.45 9.34 -5.73
CA PRO A 446 -8.90 10.63 -6.23
C PRO A 446 -8.87 11.70 -5.12
N PHE A 447 -9.16 12.95 -5.46
CA PHE A 447 -9.38 13.98 -4.44
C PHE A 447 -10.54 13.57 -3.53
N PHE A 448 -10.31 13.50 -2.22
CA PHE A 448 -11.30 12.97 -1.28
C PHE A 448 -12.55 13.85 -1.19
N GLY A 449 -12.37 15.17 -1.17
CA GLY A 449 -13.43 16.16 -1.07
C GLY A 449 -12.90 17.57 -1.27
N ILE A 450 -13.79 18.56 -1.21
CA ILE A 450 -13.47 19.98 -1.28
C ILE A 450 -13.34 20.54 0.15
N PRO A 451 -12.26 21.29 0.48
CA PRO A 451 -12.09 21.91 1.78
C PRO A 451 -13.09 23.05 2.00
N THR A 452 -13.17 23.55 3.24
CA THR A 452 -14.12 24.59 3.64
C THR A 452 -13.69 26.01 3.27
N SER A 453 -12.46 26.20 2.77
CA SER A 453 -11.94 27.49 2.34
C SER A 453 -11.07 27.37 1.09
N VAL A 454 -11.01 28.45 0.30
CA VAL A 454 -10.30 28.49 -0.99
C VAL A 454 -8.79 28.36 -0.82
N ASP A 455 -8.22 28.91 0.26
CA ASP A 455 -6.79 28.83 0.59
C ASP A 455 -6.32 27.41 0.91
N GLN A 456 -7.24 26.51 1.27
CA GLN A 456 -6.95 25.10 1.53
C GLN A 456 -7.07 24.23 0.28
N LEU A 457 -7.54 24.79 -0.85
CA LEU A 457 -7.63 24.03 -2.09
C LEU A 457 -6.24 23.60 -2.56
N ARG A 458 -6.19 22.40 -3.15
CA ARG A 458 -4.94 21.92 -3.73
C ARG A 458 -4.47 22.83 -4.87
N PRO A 459 -3.17 23.16 -4.93
CA PRO A 459 -2.62 23.99 -5.99
C PRO A 459 -2.91 23.48 -7.41
N SER A 460 -2.99 22.15 -7.60
CA SER A 460 -3.36 21.52 -8.87
C SER A 460 -4.77 21.90 -9.31
N ILE A 461 -5.75 21.95 -8.39
CA ILE A 461 -7.12 22.39 -8.65
C ILE A 461 -7.16 23.86 -9.03
N ILE A 462 -6.48 24.73 -8.27
CA ILE A 462 -6.40 26.17 -8.58
C ILE A 462 -5.80 26.39 -9.96
N THR A 463 -4.70 25.69 -10.27
CA THR A 463 -4.02 25.77 -11.58
C THR A 463 -4.92 25.31 -12.72
N PHE A 464 -5.67 24.22 -12.51
CA PHE A 464 -6.62 23.69 -13.48
C PHE A 464 -7.75 24.69 -13.79
N VAL A 465 -8.40 25.23 -12.77
CA VAL A 465 -9.47 26.23 -12.96
C VAL A 465 -8.92 27.50 -13.59
N LYS A 466 -7.72 27.95 -13.19
CA LYS A 466 -7.03 29.10 -13.81
C LYS A 466 -6.80 28.88 -15.31
N LYS A 467 -6.33 27.69 -15.71
CA LYS A 467 -6.06 27.33 -17.11
C LYS A 467 -7.31 27.38 -17.98
N HIS A 468 -8.44 26.92 -17.46
CA HIS A 468 -9.66 26.74 -18.26
C HIS A 468 -10.72 27.83 -18.09
N ALA A 469 -10.68 28.60 -17.00
CA ALA A 469 -11.72 29.55 -16.65
C ALA A 469 -11.19 30.80 -15.93
N LEU A 470 -10.02 31.32 -16.34
CA LEU A 470 -9.34 32.46 -15.70
C LEU A 470 -10.27 33.62 -15.32
N LYS A 471 -11.13 34.06 -16.25
CA LYS A 471 -12.05 35.21 -16.05
C LYS A 471 -13.12 34.96 -14.97
N LYS A 472 -13.45 33.71 -14.69
CA LYS A 472 -14.50 33.31 -13.74
C LYS A 472 -13.94 32.55 -12.52
N MET A 473 -12.60 32.45 -12.40
CA MET A 473 -11.93 31.59 -11.43
C MET A 473 -12.42 31.83 -9.99
N ASP A 474 -12.43 33.08 -9.53
CA ASP A 474 -12.84 33.39 -8.16
C ASP A 474 -14.29 33.00 -7.86
N LYS A 475 -15.19 33.19 -8.83
CA LYS A 475 -16.60 32.78 -8.72
C LYS A 475 -16.71 31.26 -8.61
N ILE A 476 -16.02 30.53 -9.50
CA ILE A 476 -16.02 29.06 -9.55
C ILE A 476 -15.45 28.48 -8.24
N LEU A 477 -14.29 28.95 -7.78
CA LEU A 477 -13.64 28.42 -6.58
C LEU A 477 -14.49 28.67 -5.32
N LYS A 478 -15.05 29.88 -5.17
CA LYS A 478 -15.93 30.21 -4.03
C LYS A 478 -17.23 29.39 -4.06
N GLN A 479 -17.83 29.23 -5.24
CA GLN A 479 -19.04 28.41 -5.38
C GLN A 479 -18.73 26.94 -5.04
N ALA A 480 -17.63 26.40 -5.55
CA ALA A 480 -17.27 25.00 -5.31
C ALA A 480 -16.98 24.72 -3.82
N VAL A 481 -16.30 25.63 -3.13
CA VAL A 481 -16.09 25.53 -1.68
C VAL A 481 -17.40 25.62 -0.90
N LYS A 482 -18.31 26.53 -1.28
CA LYS A 482 -19.62 26.67 -0.64
C LYS A 482 -20.49 25.41 -0.82
N GLU A 483 -20.46 24.82 -2.00
CA GLU A 483 -21.27 23.63 -2.33
C GLU A 483 -20.58 22.31 -1.95
N GLY A 484 -19.28 22.35 -1.65
CA GLY A 484 -18.46 21.14 -1.45
C GLY A 484 -18.24 20.33 -2.74
N SER A 485 -18.47 20.93 -3.92
CA SER A 485 -18.49 20.23 -5.21
C SER A 485 -18.24 21.20 -6.38
N PHE A 486 -17.57 20.73 -7.43
CA PHE A 486 -17.44 21.46 -8.71
C PHE A 486 -18.55 21.16 -9.71
N GLN A 487 -19.52 20.29 -9.40
CA GLN A 487 -20.46 19.78 -10.41
C GLN A 487 -21.53 20.80 -10.86
N ASN A 488 -21.82 21.83 -10.07
CA ASN A 488 -22.79 22.88 -10.43
C ASN A 488 -22.16 24.25 -10.72
N VAL A 489 -20.84 24.30 -10.95
CA VAL A 489 -20.16 25.55 -11.32
C VAL A 489 -20.25 25.82 -12.82
N ASP A 490 -20.06 27.08 -13.20
CA ASP A 490 -20.01 27.56 -14.59
C ASP A 490 -18.69 27.14 -15.28
N LEU A 491 -18.57 25.84 -15.54
CA LEU A 491 -17.46 25.16 -16.20
C LEU A 491 -18.00 24.08 -17.15
N GLN A 492 -17.30 23.81 -18.26
CA GLN A 492 -17.69 22.76 -19.22
C GLN A 492 -17.82 21.39 -18.53
N ASP A 493 -18.81 20.59 -18.94
CA ASP A 493 -19.14 19.31 -18.30
C ASP A 493 -17.93 18.39 -18.17
N TYR A 494 -17.17 18.19 -19.25
CA TYR A 494 -15.96 17.38 -19.24
C TYR A 494 -14.92 17.82 -18.19
N LEU A 495 -14.77 19.13 -17.96
CA LEU A 495 -13.84 19.65 -16.97
C LEU A 495 -14.38 19.48 -15.53
N LYS A 496 -15.70 19.48 -15.35
CA LYS A 496 -16.33 19.12 -14.06
C LYS A 496 -16.13 17.63 -13.75
N GLU A 497 -16.13 16.76 -14.76
CA GLU A 497 -15.80 15.34 -14.59
C GLU A 497 -14.36 15.13 -14.08
N CYS A 498 -13.41 15.92 -14.57
CA CYS A 498 -12.01 15.93 -14.09
C CYS A 498 -11.88 16.30 -12.60
N LEU A 499 -12.85 17.04 -12.07
CA LEU A 499 -12.88 17.55 -10.70
C LEU A 499 -13.77 16.74 -9.76
N ARG A 500 -14.30 15.58 -10.20
CA ARG A 500 -15.07 14.68 -9.34
C ARG A 500 -14.23 14.22 -8.14
N THR A 501 -14.81 14.35 -6.96
CA THR A 501 -14.26 13.86 -5.71
C THR A 501 -14.52 12.37 -5.54
N ALA A 502 -13.93 11.76 -4.50
CA ALA A 502 -14.11 10.35 -4.17
C ALA A 502 -15.57 9.95 -3.91
N LYS A 503 -16.47 10.90 -3.63
CA LYS A 503 -17.91 10.62 -3.44
C LYS A 503 -18.72 10.74 -4.73
N GLU A 504 -18.17 11.44 -5.72
CA GLU A 504 -18.82 11.73 -7.00
C GLU A 504 -18.40 10.73 -8.08
N ILE A 505 -17.36 9.94 -7.82
CA ILE A 505 -16.94 8.81 -8.65
C ILE A 505 -17.76 7.58 -8.27
N SER A 506 -18.27 6.87 -9.28
CA SER A 506 -19.04 5.64 -9.06
C SER A 506 -18.19 4.54 -8.41
N ALA A 507 -18.83 3.65 -7.66
CA ALA A 507 -18.15 2.48 -7.07
C ALA A 507 -17.44 1.63 -8.14
N GLU A 508 -18.06 1.46 -9.31
CA GLU A 508 -17.47 0.78 -10.45
C GLU A 508 -16.24 1.53 -11.00
N GLY A 509 -16.29 2.87 -11.10
CA GLY A 509 -15.15 3.68 -11.52
C GLY A 509 -13.94 3.49 -10.61
N HIS A 510 -14.16 3.47 -9.29
CA HIS A 510 -13.11 3.15 -8.32
C HIS A 510 -12.56 1.73 -8.51
N LEU A 511 -13.43 0.73 -8.64
CA LEU A 511 -13.02 -0.66 -8.81
C LEU A 511 -12.23 -0.88 -10.10
N ARG A 512 -12.67 -0.30 -11.21
CA ARG A 512 -12.00 -0.42 -12.52
C ARG A 512 -10.64 0.25 -12.52
N MET A 513 -10.49 1.40 -11.86
CA MET A 513 -9.18 2.02 -11.68
C MET A 513 -8.22 1.07 -10.97
N VAL A 514 -8.62 0.49 -9.84
CA VAL A 514 -7.76 -0.41 -9.09
C VAL A 514 -7.51 -1.73 -9.82
N ALA A 515 -8.51 -2.26 -10.50
CA ALA A 515 -8.38 -3.47 -11.32
C ALA A 515 -7.37 -3.29 -12.46
N ALA A 516 -7.31 -2.11 -13.08
CA ALA A 516 -6.31 -1.82 -14.11
C ALA A 516 -4.86 -1.89 -13.57
N LEU A 517 -4.67 -1.72 -12.26
CA LEU A 517 -3.35 -1.69 -11.62
C LEU A 517 -2.97 -3.01 -10.93
N VAL A 518 -3.92 -3.69 -10.27
CA VAL A 518 -3.67 -4.89 -9.43
C VAL A 518 -4.63 -6.06 -9.67
N GLY A 519 -5.57 -5.93 -10.62
CA GLY A 519 -6.50 -6.99 -11.01
C GLY A 519 -5.86 -8.08 -11.87
N THR A 520 -6.66 -8.77 -12.69
CA THR A 520 -6.20 -9.88 -13.55
C THR A 520 -5.01 -9.48 -14.43
N ASP A 521 -5.10 -8.33 -15.11
CA ASP A 521 -4.05 -7.80 -15.99
C ASP A 521 -3.28 -6.64 -15.34
N GLY A 522 -3.20 -6.65 -14.01
CA GLY A 522 -2.52 -5.63 -13.21
C GLY A 522 -1.00 -5.67 -13.38
N VAL A 523 -0.37 -4.50 -13.26
CA VAL A 523 1.07 -4.29 -13.53
C VAL A 523 1.92 -4.18 -12.27
N VAL A 524 1.32 -4.42 -11.10
CA VAL A 524 1.97 -4.37 -9.78
C VAL A 524 2.15 -5.79 -9.22
N ASP A 525 3.28 -6.05 -8.55
CA ASP A 525 3.62 -7.37 -7.99
C ASP A 525 2.65 -7.82 -6.89
N GLU A 526 2.20 -6.90 -6.06
CA GLU A 526 1.37 -7.19 -4.91
C GLU A 526 -0.09 -6.74 -5.14
N SER A 527 -0.71 -6.10 -4.16
CA SER A 527 -2.08 -5.61 -4.23
C SER A 527 -2.10 -4.09 -4.00
N ALA A 528 -3.30 -3.56 -3.79
CA ALA A 528 -3.52 -2.20 -3.38
C ALA A 528 -4.34 -2.15 -2.10
N SER A 529 -4.04 -1.16 -1.25
CA SER A 529 -4.98 -0.67 -0.26
C SER A 529 -5.88 0.35 -0.94
N LYS A 530 -7.12 -0.05 -1.24
CA LYS A 530 -8.13 0.86 -1.77
C LYS A 530 -9.44 0.71 -1.00
N THR A 531 -9.96 1.86 -0.60
CA THR A 531 -11.31 1.98 -0.06
C THR A 531 -12.27 2.44 -1.15
N VAL A 532 -13.38 1.72 -1.36
CA VAL A 532 -14.51 2.25 -2.14
C VAL A 532 -15.36 3.10 -1.21
N ASN A 533 -15.32 4.42 -1.41
CA ASN A 533 -16.12 5.36 -0.62
C ASN A 533 -17.55 5.36 -1.17
N LEU A 534 -18.54 5.29 -0.28
CA LEU A 534 -19.94 5.13 -0.62
C LEU A 534 -20.78 6.21 0.07
N PRO A 535 -21.78 6.80 -0.61
CA PRO A 535 -22.67 7.76 0.02
C PRO A 535 -23.50 7.09 1.11
N LYS A 536 -23.99 7.87 2.08
CA LYS A 536 -24.79 7.39 3.24
C LYS A 536 -26.03 6.59 2.81
N SER A 537 -26.60 6.94 1.66
CA SER A 537 -27.77 6.30 1.03
C SER A 537 -27.48 4.91 0.47
N SER A 538 -26.22 4.50 0.34
CA SER A 538 -25.86 3.17 -0.16
C SER A 538 -26.43 2.08 0.73
N THR A 539 -26.79 0.96 0.13
CA THR A 539 -27.39 -0.21 0.78
C THR A 539 -26.38 -1.32 0.98
N SER A 540 -26.73 -2.33 1.79
CA SER A 540 -25.93 -3.55 1.90
C SER A 540 -25.89 -4.36 0.59
N ALA A 541 -26.89 -4.21 -0.28
CA ALA A 541 -26.91 -4.83 -1.61
C ALA A 541 -25.87 -4.18 -2.55
N ASP A 542 -25.62 -2.88 -2.43
CA ASP A 542 -24.57 -2.20 -3.20
C ASP A 542 -23.18 -2.73 -2.81
N ILE A 543 -22.94 -2.95 -1.52
CA ILE A 543 -21.68 -3.54 -1.02
C ILE A 543 -21.51 -4.98 -1.51
N LEU A 544 -22.59 -5.77 -1.51
CA LEU A 544 -22.58 -7.11 -2.06
C LEU A 544 -22.20 -7.12 -3.55
N ASN A 545 -22.75 -6.19 -4.33
CA ASN A 545 -22.40 -6.04 -5.74
C ASN A 545 -20.93 -5.62 -5.92
N ILE A 546 -20.41 -4.74 -5.07
CA ILE A 546 -18.99 -4.37 -5.04
C ILE A 546 -18.10 -5.59 -4.79
N PHE A 547 -18.42 -6.44 -3.82
CA PHE A 547 -17.63 -7.66 -3.57
C PHE A 547 -17.63 -8.63 -4.74
N LEU A 548 -18.77 -8.79 -5.42
CA LEU A 548 -18.87 -9.66 -6.60
C LEU A 548 -18.10 -9.07 -7.79
N LEU A 549 -18.26 -7.78 -8.07
CA LEU A 549 -17.55 -7.10 -9.16
C LEU A 549 -16.04 -7.07 -8.90
N ALA A 550 -15.60 -6.80 -7.67
CA ALA A 550 -14.19 -6.90 -7.29
C ALA A 550 -13.62 -8.30 -7.57
N HIS A 551 -14.39 -9.35 -7.24
CA HIS A 551 -14.01 -10.72 -7.55
C HIS A 551 -13.91 -10.99 -9.05
N GLU A 552 -14.87 -10.52 -9.85
CA GLU A 552 -14.86 -10.65 -11.32
C GLU A 552 -13.68 -9.93 -11.97
N LEU A 553 -13.31 -8.76 -11.45
CA LEU A 553 -12.17 -7.96 -11.92
C LEU A 553 -10.80 -8.50 -11.49
N GLY A 554 -10.76 -9.67 -10.81
CA GLY A 554 -9.50 -10.29 -10.38
C GLY A 554 -8.85 -9.62 -9.17
N LEU A 555 -9.56 -8.75 -8.44
CA LEU A 555 -8.99 -8.10 -7.25
C LEU A 555 -8.67 -9.12 -6.15
N LYS A 556 -7.61 -8.82 -5.41
CA LYS A 556 -7.07 -9.67 -4.33
C LYS A 556 -7.58 -9.27 -2.95
N ASN A 557 -8.00 -8.02 -2.80
CA ASN A 557 -8.68 -7.52 -1.62
C ASN A 557 -9.63 -6.39 -2.02
N ILE A 558 -10.64 -6.10 -1.20
CA ILE A 558 -11.43 -4.89 -1.33
C ILE A 558 -12.01 -4.48 0.03
N SER A 559 -11.90 -3.19 0.33
CA SER A 559 -12.51 -2.56 1.50
C SER A 559 -13.52 -1.51 1.05
N VAL A 560 -14.59 -1.36 1.82
CA VAL A 560 -15.66 -0.38 1.56
C VAL A 560 -15.79 0.53 2.77
N TYR A 561 -16.13 1.79 2.51
CA TYR A 561 -16.43 2.74 3.56
C TYR A 561 -17.65 3.54 3.17
N ARG A 562 -18.74 3.36 3.92
CA ARG A 562 -19.95 4.14 3.73
C ARG A 562 -19.93 5.35 4.64
N ASP A 563 -20.38 6.47 4.10
CA ASP A 563 -20.61 7.64 4.92
C ASP A 563 -21.54 7.37 6.12
N GLY A 564 -21.22 7.99 7.26
CA GLY A 564 -21.95 7.83 8.51
C GLY A 564 -21.68 6.51 9.25
N THR A 565 -20.73 5.69 8.80
CA THR A 565 -20.39 4.40 9.45
C THR A 565 -19.78 4.57 10.85
N TYR A 566 -18.94 5.58 11.07
CA TYR A 566 -18.42 5.95 12.39
C TYR A 566 -18.87 7.36 12.77
N GLU A 567 -19.10 7.64 14.06
CA GLU A 567 -19.42 9.01 14.53
C GLU A 567 -18.18 9.92 14.52
N GLU A 568 -17.01 9.37 14.88
CA GLU A 568 -15.70 10.02 14.86
C GLU A 568 -14.93 9.69 13.57
N GLN A 569 -15.42 10.17 12.43
CA GLN A 569 -14.70 9.99 11.15
C GLN A 569 -13.53 10.99 11.07
N PRO A 570 -12.32 10.57 10.64
CA PRO A 570 -11.17 11.48 10.48
C PRO A 570 -11.48 12.66 9.55
N PHE A 571 -12.37 12.41 8.59
CA PHE A 571 -13.05 13.41 7.80
C PHE A 571 -14.52 13.00 7.76
N LYS A 572 -15.40 13.81 8.36
CA LYS A 572 -16.85 13.66 8.13
C LYS A 572 -17.08 13.96 6.65
N LEU A 573 -17.75 13.03 5.97
CA LEU A 573 -18.19 13.26 4.60
C LEU A 573 -19.37 14.25 4.61
#